data_AF-A0A8B5Y7P2-F1
#
_entry.id   AF-A0A8B5Y7P2-F1
#
_cell.length_a   1.000
_cell.length_b   1.000
_cell.length_c   1.000
_cell.angle_alpha   90.00
_cell.angle_beta   90.00
_cell.angle_gamma   90.00
#
_symmetry.space_group_name_H-M   'P 1'
#
loop_
_entity.id
_entity.type
_entity.pdbx_description
1 polymer ?
#
loop_
_entity_poly.entity_id
_entity_poly.type
_entity_poly.pdbx_seq_one_letter_code
_entity_poly.pdbx_strand_id
1 'polypeptide(L)' 'MQKAYDRFKGDGFEIIAVNVRESKGAVKSFVDRHGLTFPVALDQSAEVYRSWEMYYLPASIFINREGRA' A
#
# COMPACT_ATOMS: atom_id res chain seq x y z
N MET A 1 7.64 7.39 -0.29
CA MET A 1 7.02 6.35 -1.15
C MET A 1 6.93 6.78 -2.61
N GLN A 2 6.16 7.80 -2.98
CA GLN A 2 5.97 8.19 -4.40
C GLN A 2 7.28 8.39 -5.18
N LYS A 3 8.21 9.21 -4.67
CA LYS A 3 9.53 9.41 -5.31
C LYS A 3 10.33 8.11 -5.51
N ALA A 4 10.23 7.17 -4.57
CA ALA A 4 10.90 5.87 -4.69
C ALA A 4 10.22 4.98 -5.72
N TYR A 5 8.89 4.96 -5.73
CA TYR A 5 8.11 4.26 -6.75
C TYR A 5 8.44 4.75 -8.15
N ASP A 6 8.44 6.07 -8.37
CA ASP A 6 8.78 6.62 -9.68
C ASP A 6 10.21 6.29 -10.13
N ARG A 7 11.15 6.20 -9.19
CA ARG A 7 12.54 5.85 -9.48
C ARG A 7 12.73 4.38 -9.84
N PHE A 8 12.08 3.47 -9.10
CA PHE A 8 12.41 2.04 -9.16
C PHE A 8 11.35 1.19 -9.88
N LYS A 9 10.16 1.72 -10.20
CA LYS A 9 9.11 0.95 -10.88
C LYS A 9 9.54 0.31 -12.20
N GLY A 10 10.49 0.93 -12.91
CA GLY A 10 11.08 0.38 -14.12
C GLY A 10 11.97 -0.84 -13.89
N ASP A 11 12.48 -1.03 -12.66
CA ASP A 11 13.42 -2.09 -12.29
C ASP A 11 12.73 -3.31 -11.67
N GLY A 12 11.39 -3.38 -11.80
CA GLY A 12 10.56 -4.43 -11.22
C GLY A 12 10.28 -4.24 -9.73
N PHE A 13 10.43 -3.02 -9.20
CA PHE A 13 9.99 -2.66 -7.85
C PHE A 13 8.52 -2.20 -7.86
N GLU A 14 7.71 -2.69 -6.94
CA GLU A 14 6.30 -2.32 -6.84
C GLU A 14 5.97 -1.87 -5.40
N ILE A 15 5.03 -0.95 -5.26
CA ILE A 15 4.46 -0.55 -3.97
C ILE A 15 2.96 -0.80 -4.03
N ILE A 16 2.43 -1.65 -3.14
CA ILE A 16 1.00 -1.78 -2.93
C ILE A 16 0.67 -1.19 -1.57
N ALA A 17 0.00 -0.04 -1.55
CA ALA A 17 -0.53 0.50 -0.32
C ALA A 17 -1.85 -0.19 0.04
N VAL A 18 -1.99 -0.72 1.25
CA VAL A 18 -3.22 -1.35 1.71
C VAL A 18 -3.90 -0.41 2.70
N ASN A 19 -5.03 0.15 2.32
CA ASN A 19 -5.87 0.94 3.20
C ASN A 19 -6.73 0.01 4.07
N VAL A 20 -6.93 0.34 5.35
CA VAL A 20 -7.68 -0.49 6.30
C VAL A 20 -8.96 0.21 6.71
N ARG A 21 -10.11 -0.38 6.32
CA ARG A 21 -11.48 0.02 6.75
C ARG A 21 -11.94 1.46 6.45
N GLU A 22 -11.18 2.25 5.69
CA GLU A 22 -11.68 3.57 5.25
C GLU A 22 -12.56 3.45 4.00
N SER A 23 -13.42 4.45 3.80
CA SER A 23 -14.30 4.47 2.63
C SER A 23 -13.50 4.69 1.34
N LYS A 24 -13.95 4.08 0.24
CA LYS A 24 -13.34 4.28 -1.08
C LYS A 24 -13.26 5.77 -1.46
N GLY A 25 -14.25 6.58 -1.07
CA GLY A 25 -14.27 8.02 -1.33
C GLY A 25 -13.18 8.79 -0.56
N ALA A 26 -12.99 8.48 0.73
CA ALA A 26 -11.93 9.07 1.54
C ALA A 26 -10.53 8.71 0.99
N VAL A 27 -10.33 7.43 0.65
CA VAL A 27 -9.07 6.93 0.08
C VAL A 27 -8.79 7.57 -1.26
N LYS A 28 -9.78 7.61 -2.18
CA LYS A 28 -9.61 8.26 -3.48
C LYS A 28 -9.24 9.74 -3.32
N SER A 29 -9.94 10.45 -2.43
CA SER A 29 -9.66 11.87 -2.18
C SER A 29 -8.23 12.08 -1.66
N PHE A 30 -7.73 11.18 -0.80
CA PHE A 30 -6.35 11.22 -0.33
C PHE A 30 -5.34 10.97 -1.45
N VAL A 31 -5.55 9.93 -2.26
CA VAL A 31 -4.72 9.59 -3.42
C VAL A 31 -4.63 10.77 -4.40
N ASP A 32 -5.78 11.34 -4.77
CA ASP A 32 -5.86 12.47 -5.70
C ASP A 32 -5.13 13.71 -5.14
N ARG A 33 -5.38 14.07 -3.87
CA ARG A 33 -4.75 15.24 -3.23
C ARG A 33 -3.23 15.16 -3.17
N HIS A 34 -2.69 13.95 -3.04
CA HIS A 34 -1.25 13.72 -2.93
C HIS A 34 -0.58 13.29 -4.24
N GLY A 35 -1.34 13.14 -5.33
CA GLY A 35 -0.82 12.71 -6.63
C GLY A 35 -0.14 11.34 -6.57
N LEU A 36 -0.68 10.41 -5.78
CA LEU A 36 -0.10 9.08 -5.64
C LEU A 36 -0.42 8.24 -6.87
N THR A 37 0.59 7.55 -7.40
CA THR A 37 0.46 6.74 -8.64
C THR A 37 0.73 5.25 -8.43
N PHE A 38 1.18 4.85 -7.23
CA PHE A 38 1.25 3.44 -6.86
C PHE A 38 -0.14 2.88 -6.53
N PRO A 39 -0.40 1.59 -6.79
CA PRO A 39 -1.67 0.94 -6.47
C PRO A 39 -2.07 1.06 -5.00
N VAL A 40 -3.37 1.26 -4.76
CA VAL A 40 -3.96 1.25 -3.42
C VAL A 40 -5.07 0.19 -3.36
N ALA A 41 -4.87 -0.83 -2.53
CA ALA A 41 -5.87 -1.84 -2.20
C ALA A 41 -6.74 -1.38 -1.02
N LEU A 42 -8.01 -1.83 -0.98
CA LEU A 42 -8.95 -1.51 0.09
C LEU A 42 -9.25 -2.78 0.91
N ASP A 43 -8.64 -2.89 2.08
CA ASP A 43 -8.93 -3.93 3.06
C ASP A 43 -10.12 -3.52 3.93
N GLN A 44 -11.31 -3.62 3.35
CA GLN A 44 -12.55 -3.15 4.00
C GLN A 44 -12.94 -4.00 5.22
N SER A 45 -12.55 -5.28 5.26
CA SER A 45 -12.81 -6.21 6.37
C SER A 45 -11.67 -6.29 7.39
N ALA A 46 -10.56 -5.58 7.17
CA ALA A 46 -9.31 -5.70 7.94
C ALA A 46 -8.73 -7.13 7.95
N GLU A 47 -9.02 -7.95 6.94
CA GLU A 47 -8.55 -9.33 6.85
C GLU A 47 -7.05 -9.40 6.50
N VAL A 48 -6.58 -8.53 5.61
CA VAL A 48 -5.15 -8.43 5.29
C VAL A 48 -4.39 -7.90 6.51
N TYR A 49 -4.89 -6.85 7.15
CA TYR A 49 -4.30 -6.32 8.38
C TYR A 49 -4.14 -7.39 9.47
N ARG A 50 -5.18 -8.22 9.70
CA ARG A 50 -5.14 -9.30 10.69
C ARG A 50 -4.24 -10.47 10.28
N SER A 51 -4.28 -10.89 9.02
CA SER A 51 -3.47 -12.03 8.54
C SER A 51 -1.97 -11.76 8.57
N TRP A 52 -1.58 -10.49 8.46
CA TRP A 52 -0.19 -10.04 8.63
C TRP A 52 0.15 -9.64 10.08
N GLU A 53 -0.73 -9.94 11.04
CA GLU A 53 -0.53 -9.71 12.48
C GLU A 53 -0.10 -8.27 12.81
N MET A 54 -0.69 -7.30 12.12
CA MET A 54 -0.37 -5.89 12.34
C MET A 54 -1.04 -5.37 13.61
N TYR A 55 -0.31 -4.55 14.36
CA TYR A 55 -0.80 -3.93 15.60
C TYR A 55 -0.81 -2.39 15.57
N TYR A 56 -0.06 -1.78 14.65
CA TYR A 56 0.05 -0.33 14.51
C TYR A 56 0.16 0.09 13.06
N LEU A 57 -0.32 1.30 12.77
CA LEU A 57 -0.19 1.94 11.47
C LEU A 57 0.56 3.28 11.63
N PRO A 58 1.36 3.69 10.63
CA PRO A 58 1.68 2.95 9.41
C PRO A 58 2.70 1.83 9.66
N ALA A 59 2.63 0.78 8.84
CA ALA A 59 3.63 -0.30 8.77
C ALA A 59 4.03 -0.53 7.31
N SER A 60 5.22 -1.08 7.08
CA SER A 60 5.71 -1.40 5.74
C SER A 60 6.50 -2.70 5.79
N ILE A 61 6.25 -3.57 4.82
CA ILE A 61 6.93 -4.85 4.66
C ILE A 61 7.60 -4.85 3.29
N PHE A 62 8.85 -5.32 3.24
CA PHE A 62 9.53 -5.56 1.98
C PHE A 62 9.40 -7.04 1.63
N ILE A 63 8.91 -7.33 0.43
CA ILE A 63 8.81 -8.70 -0.08
C ILE A 63 9.82 -8.84 -1.22
N ASN A 64 10.68 -9.85 -1.16
CA ASN A 64 11.66 -10.11 -2.20
C ASN A 64 11.01 -10.77 -3.45
N ARG A 65 11.80 -10.98 -4.51
CA ARG A 65 11.30 -11.54 -5.78
C ARG A 65 10.79 -12.97 -5.64
N GLU A 66 11.21 -13.69 -4.60
CA GLU A 66 10.75 -15.04 -4.27
C GLU A 66 9.48 -15.04 -3.40
N GLY A 67 8.92 -13.86 -3.08
CA GLY A 67 7.68 -13.73 -2.31
C GLY A 67 7.87 -13.81 -0.80
N ARG A 68 9.09 -13.61 -0.28
CA ARG A 68 9.42 -13.69 1.15
C ARG A 68 9.60 -12.30 1.76
N ALA A 69 9.00 -12.11 2.94
CA ALA A 69 9.18 -10.93 3.78
C ALA A 69 10.36 -11.08 4.75
#